data_AF-A0A934EJM7-F1
#
_entry.id   AF-A0A934EJM7-F1
#
_cell.length_a   1.000
_cell.length_b   1.000
_cell.length_c   1.000
_cell.angle_alpha   90.00
_cell.angle_beta   90.00
_cell.angle_gamma   90.00
#
_symmetry.space_group_name_H-M   'P 1'
#
loop_
_entity.id
_entity.type
_entity.pdbx_description
1 polymer ?
#
loop_
_entity_poly.entity_id
_entity_poly.type
_entity_poly.pdbx_seq_one_letter_code
_entity_poly.pdbx_strand_id
1 'polypeptide(L)'
;LITYKYFFNRKVAFLKEADAVALFPGGFGTLDEAMETLTLLQTGKHDPLPLVLVDEPGGTYWSRWLKFFREELLSEGYIIERDFRLFECVDSIDAAVKSINQFYSRYHSIRYINKKLVIRLQSPIDDPALKELNHKFADILHPGGKICISAPFNEEADEPEIAHLPRLVVDFNLQDFGSLRTLIDEINLC
;
A
#
# COMPACT_ATOMS: atom_id res chain seq x y z
N LEU A 1 -26.34 7.49 7.45
CA LEU A 1 -26.20 7.95 6.05
C LEU A 1 -25.48 9.29 6.07
N ILE A 2 -24.32 9.43 5.42
CA ILE A 2 -23.60 10.70 5.32
C ILE A 2 -23.92 11.32 3.96
N THR A 3 -24.41 12.56 3.93
CA THR A 3 -24.78 13.26 2.69
C THR A 3 -23.74 14.33 2.38
N TYR A 4 -23.06 14.20 1.24
CA TYR A 4 -22.10 15.18 0.77
C TYR A 4 -22.74 16.12 -0.25
N LYS A 5 -22.55 17.43 -0.06
CA LYS A 5 -23.02 18.46 -1.00
C LYS A 5 -22.23 18.47 -2.31
N TYR A 6 -20.96 18.09 -2.26
CA TYR A 6 -20.05 18.11 -3.40
C TYR A 6 -19.42 16.73 -3.61
N PHE A 7 -19.29 16.33 -4.88
CA PHE A 7 -18.75 15.02 -5.26
C PHE A 7 -17.31 14.81 -4.77
N PHE A 8 -16.44 15.83 -4.84
CA PHE A 8 -15.05 15.72 -4.41
C PHE A 8 -14.91 15.43 -2.90
N ASN A 9 -15.79 15.98 -2.05
CA ASN A 9 -15.76 15.71 -0.61
C ASN A 9 -16.02 14.23 -0.32
N ARG A 10 -16.90 13.59 -1.10
CA ARG A 10 -17.19 12.17 -0.97
C ARG A 10 -15.98 11.33 -1.35
N LYS A 11 -15.26 11.69 -2.42
CA LYS A 11 -14.07 10.98 -2.88
C LYS A 11 -12.94 11.02 -1.85
N VAL A 12 -12.63 12.21 -1.34
CA VAL A 12 -11.62 12.40 -0.29
C VAL A 12 -11.99 11.59 0.96
N ALA A 13 -13.25 11.67 1.40
CA ALA A 13 -13.68 10.92 2.58
C ALA A 13 -13.70 9.41 2.37
N PHE A 14 -13.98 8.92 1.15
CA PHE A 14 -13.98 7.50 0.86
C PHE A 14 -12.59 6.90 1.02
N LEU A 15 -11.58 7.50 0.38
CA LEU A 15 -10.21 6.98 0.45
C LEU A 15 -9.58 7.20 1.82
N LYS A 16 -9.75 8.39 2.41
CA LYS A 16 -9.16 8.74 3.70
C LYS A 16 -9.61 7.81 4.84
N GLU A 17 -10.85 7.35 4.80
CA GLU A 17 -11.43 6.53 5.86
C GLU A 17 -11.44 5.03 5.51
N ALA A 18 -10.77 4.61 4.43
CA ALA A 18 -10.71 3.22 3.99
C ALA A 18 -9.40 2.54 4.38
N ASP A 19 -9.51 1.41 5.07
CA ASP A 19 -8.37 0.52 5.32
C ASP A 19 -8.06 -0.39 4.12
N ALA A 20 -9.00 -0.56 3.20
CA ALA A 20 -8.85 -1.33 1.97
C ALA A 20 -9.87 -0.89 0.90
N VAL A 21 -9.54 -1.11 -0.37
CA VAL A 21 -10.40 -0.80 -1.50
C VAL A 21 -10.59 -2.05 -2.35
N ALA A 22 -11.84 -2.47 -2.55
CA ALA A 22 -12.21 -3.55 -3.44
C ALA A 22 -13.03 -3.01 -4.61
N LEU A 23 -12.54 -3.20 -5.84
CA LEU A 23 -13.14 -2.69 -7.06
C LEU A 23 -13.68 -3.84 -7.91
N PHE A 24 -14.97 -3.78 -8.23
CA PHE A 24 -15.66 -4.73 -9.10
C PHE A 24 -15.81 -4.17 -10.52
N PRO A 25 -16.12 -4.97 -11.55
CA PRO A 25 -16.37 -4.47 -12.90
C PRO A 25 -17.46 -3.40 -12.91
N GLY A 26 -17.23 -2.30 -13.63
CA GLY A 26 -18.12 -1.15 -13.59
C GLY A 26 -17.92 -0.18 -14.74
N GLY A 27 -18.60 0.97 -14.65
CA GLY A 27 -18.51 2.04 -15.64
C GLY A 27 -17.50 3.12 -15.24
N PHE A 28 -17.72 4.34 -15.74
CA PHE A 28 -16.83 5.47 -15.48
C PHE A 28 -16.66 5.82 -14.00
N GLY A 29 -17.68 5.64 -13.16
CA GLY A 29 -17.56 5.91 -11.71
C GLY A 29 -16.54 4.99 -11.04
N THR A 30 -16.59 3.69 -11.32
CA THR A 30 -15.62 2.71 -10.81
C THR A 30 -14.21 3.01 -11.32
N LEU A 31 -14.08 3.35 -12.61
CA LEU A 31 -12.78 3.66 -13.19
C LEU A 31 -12.19 4.95 -12.63
N ASP A 32 -13.03 5.96 -12.37
CA ASP A 32 -12.62 7.20 -11.72
C ASP A 32 -12.05 6.93 -10.32
N GLU A 33 -12.73 6.13 -9.50
CA GLU A 33 -12.22 5.69 -8.18
C GLU A 33 -10.94 4.83 -8.31
N ALA A 34 -10.87 3.95 -9.31
CA ALA A 34 -9.70 3.11 -9.56
C ALA A 34 -8.44 3.93 -9.88
N MET A 35 -8.54 4.84 -10.85
CA MET A 35 -7.41 5.66 -11.29
C MET A 35 -7.00 6.66 -10.20
N GLU A 36 -7.96 7.22 -9.46
CA GLU A 36 -7.67 8.10 -8.32
C GLU A 36 -6.89 7.35 -7.23
N THR A 37 -7.36 6.16 -6.84
CA THR A 37 -6.67 5.34 -5.83
C THR A 37 -5.25 4.97 -6.26
N LEU A 38 -5.08 4.49 -7.50
CA LEU A 38 -3.77 4.14 -8.06
C LEU A 38 -2.83 5.36 -8.06
N THR A 39 -3.32 6.52 -8.49
CA THR A 39 -2.51 7.75 -8.51
C THR A 39 -2.06 8.16 -7.12
N LEU A 40 -2.94 8.10 -6.11
CA LEU A 40 -2.58 8.47 -4.74
C LEU A 40 -1.57 7.51 -4.11
N LEU A 41 -1.72 6.20 -4.36
CA LEU A 41 -0.77 5.18 -3.91
C LEU A 41 0.59 5.34 -4.62
N GLN A 42 0.57 5.53 -5.94
CA GLN A 42 1.78 5.71 -6.76
C GLN A 42 2.58 6.95 -6.34
N THR A 43 1.89 8.04 -5.97
CA THR A 43 2.52 9.31 -5.60
C THR A 43 2.79 9.46 -4.10
N GLY A 44 2.46 8.45 -3.29
CA GLY A 44 2.60 8.50 -1.83
C GLY A 44 1.74 9.57 -1.16
N LYS A 45 0.64 9.97 -1.80
CA LYS A 45 -0.33 10.93 -1.25
C LYS A 45 -1.38 10.27 -0.38
N HIS A 46 -1.41 8.95 -0.39
CA HIS A 46 -2.13 8.12 0.56
C HIS A 46 -1.16 7.09 1.15
N ASP A 47 -1.41 6.69 2.40
CA ASP A 47 -0.68 5.59 3.01
C ASP A 47 -1.00 4.26 2.27
N PRO A 48 -0.10 3.27 2.28
CA PRO A 48 -0.36 1.99 1.63
C PRO A 48 -1.62 1.32 2.20
N LEU A 49 -2.49 0.84 1.30
CA LEU A 49 -3.64 0.00 1.61
C LEU A 49 -3.77 -1.12 0.57
N PRO A 50 -4.50 -2.21 0.86
CA PRO A 50 -4.85 -3.22 -0.13
C PRO A 50 -5.82 -2.63 -1.16
N LEU A 51 -5.38 -2.53 -2.41
CA LEU A 51 -6.23 -2.27 -3.56
C LEU A 51 -6.46 -3.58 -4.32
N VAL A 52 -7.67 -4.11 -4.23
CA VAL A 52 -8.04 -5.42 -4.82
C VAL A 52 -9.03 -5.22 -5.96
N LEU A 53 -8.62 -5.62 -7.16
CA LEU A 53 -9.44 -5.63 -8.36
C LEU A 53 -10.11 -7.01 -8.47
N VAL A 54 -11.39 -7.07 -8.11
CA VAL A 54 -12.15 -8.32 -8.06
C VAL A 54 -12.89 -8.50 -9.37
N ASP A 55 -12.62 -9.59 -10.07
CA ASP A 55 -13.38 -10.05 -11.25
C ASP A 55 -14.27 -11.25 -10.88
N GLU A 56 -15.14 -11.65 -11.80
CA GLU A 56 -15.82 -12.94 -11.72
C GLU A 56 -14.89 -14.08 -12.16
N PRO A 57 -15.10 -15.34 -11.73
CA PRO A 57 -14.32 -16.48 -12.22
C PRO A 57 -14.35 -16.59 -13.75
N GLY A 58 -13.18 -16.52 -14.38
CA GLY A 58 -13.04 -16.48 -15.85
C GLY A 58 -13.39 -15.14 -16.50
N GLY A 59 -13.68 -14.12 -15.69
CA GLY A 59 -13.89 -12.74 -16.10
C GLY A 59 -12.67 -12.17 -16.81
N THR A 60 -12.93 -11.19 -17.67
CA THR A 60 -11.87 -10.55 -18.49
C THR A 60 -11.84 -9.03 -18.32
N TYR A 61 -12.61 -8.49 -17.38
CA TYR A 61 -12.75 -7.05 -17.24
C TYR A 61 -11.41 -6.44 -16.82
N TRP A 62 -10.85 -6.89 -15.69
CA TRP A 62 -9.60 -6.33 -15.18
C TRP A 62 -8.40 -6.75 -16.03
N SER A 63 -8.37 -7.97 -16.55
CA SER A 63 -7.26 -8.40 -17.42
C SER A 63 -7.16 -7.60 -18.72
N ARG A 64 -8.27 -7.11 -19.28
CA ARG A 64 -8.26 -6.18 -20.41
C ARG A 64 -7.73 -4.80 -20.03
N TRP A 65 -8.05 -4.28 -18.84
CA TRP A 65 -7.45 -3.06 -18.32
C TRP A 65 -5.95 -3.20 -18.06
N LEU A 66 -5.51 -4.31 -17.49
CA LEU A 66 -4.10 -4.59 -17.29
C LEU A 66 -3.35 -4.68 -18.61
N LYS A 67 -3.96 -5.26 -19.63
CA LYS A 67 -3.40 -5.28 -20.99
C LYS A 67 -3.19 -3.84 -21.48
N PHE A 68 -4.18 -2.96 -21.35
CA PHE A 68 -4.04 -1.54 -21.68
C PHE A 68 -2.93 -0.86 -20.86
N PHE A 69 -2.85 -1.08 -19.54
CA PHE A 69 -1.77 -0.52 -18.72
C PHE A 69 -0.38 -0.95 -19.20
N ARG A 70 -0.23 -2.20 -19.63
CA ARG A 70 1.06 -2.70 -20.13
C ARG A 70 1.39 -2.19 -21.53
N GLU A 71 0.41 -2.21 -22.43
CA GLU A 71 0.62 -1.90 -23.85
C GLU A 71 0.69 -0.39 -24.13
N GLU A 72 0.08 0.44 -23.29
CA GLU A 72 0.02 1.89 -23.48
C GLU A 72 0.75 2.66 -22.39
N LEU A 73 0.54 2.32 -21.11
CA LEU A 73 1.11 3.12 -20.01
C LEU A 73 2.56 2.76 -19.71
N LEU A 74 2.85 1.47 -19.61
CA LEU A 74 4.18 0.98 -19.29
C LEU A 74 5.14 1.11 -20.48
N SER A 75 4.68 0.76 -21.70
CA SER A 75 5.47 0.81 -22.93
C SER A 75 5.97 2.23 -23.24
N GLU A 76 5.13 3.24 -23.04
CA GLU A 76 5.44 4.65 -23.25
C GLU A 76 6.12 5.30 -22.03
N GLY A 77 6.30 4.56 -20.93
CA GLY A 77 6.99 5.02 -19.72
C GLY A 77 6.18 5.99 -18.84
N TYR A 78 4.86 5.99 -18.94
CA TYR A 78 3.98 6.75 -18.04
C TYR A 78 3.89 6.14 -16.63
N ILE A 79 4.13 4.83 -16.52
CA ILE A 79 4.24 4.08 -15.27
C ILE A 79 5.46 3.17 -15.31
N ILE A 80 5.87 2.64 -14.16
CA ILE A 80 6.94 1.64 -14.05
C ILE A 80 6.36 0.25 -13.74
N GLU A 81 7.12 -0.82 -14.02
CA GLU A 81 6.67 -2.20 -13.76
C GLU A 81 6.28 -2.41 -12.28
N ARG A 82 6.93 -1.68 -11.37
CA ARG A 82 6.65 -1.79 -9.93
C ARG A 82 5.33 -1.14 -9.51
N ASP A 83 4.73 -0.28 -10.32
CA ASP A 83 3.40 0.27 -10.04
C ASP A 83 2.31 -0.81 -10.06
N PHE A 84 2.53 -1.92 -10.79
CA PHE A 84 1.65 -3.10 -10.76
C PHE A 84 1.68 -3.84 -9.41
N ARG A 85 2.59 -3.50 -8.49
CA ARG A 85 2.59 -4.02 -7.12
C ARG A 85 1.59 -3.31 -6.21
N LEU A 86 1.09 -2.14 -6.61
CA LEU A 86 0.17 -1.33 -5.82
C LEU A 86 -1.23 -1.95 -5.68
N PHE A 87 -1.55 -2.96 -6.49
CA PHE A 87 -2.86 -3.62 -6.49
C PHE A 87 -2.74 -5.11 -6.80
N GLU A 88 -3.79 -5.86 -6.51
CA GLU A 88 -3.90 -7.29 -6.82
C GLU A 88 -5.19 -7.56 -7.59
N CYS A 89 -5.13 -8.41 -8.61
CA CYS A 89 -6.32 -8.90 -9.30
C CYS A 89 -6.68 -10.30 -8.79
N VAL A 90 -7.93 -10.48 -8.39
CA VAL A 90 -8.47 -11.76 -7.91
C VAL A 90 -9.81 -12.05 -8.58
N ASP A 91 -10.21 -13.32 -8.61
CA ASP A 91 -11.44 -13.79 -9.26
C ASP A 91 -12.47 -14.36 -8.26
N SER A 92 -12.22 -14.18 -6.96
CA SER A 92 -13.12 -14.64 -5.91
C SER A 92 -13.10 -13.72 -4.69
N ILE A 93 -14.23 -13.69 -3.98
CA ILE A 93 -14.37 -12.92 -2.74
C ILE A 93 -13.43 -13.45 -1.65
N ASP A 94 -13.27 -14.77 -1.55
CA ASP A 94 -12.37 -15.37 -0.56
C ASP A 94 -10.90 -14.96 -0.78
N ALA A 95 -10.46 -14.88 -2.04
CA ALA A 95 -9.13 -14.38 -2.37
C ALA A 95 -8.99 -12.89 -2.02
N ALA A 96 -10.01 -12.06 -2.28
CA ALA A 96 -10.00 -10.65 -1.90
C ALA A 96 -9.87 -10.45 -0.39
N VAL A 97 -10.69 -11.17 0.39
CA VAL A 97 -10.64 -11.14 1.86
C VAL A 97 -9.29 -11.63 2.37
N LYS A 98 -8.75 -12.71 1.78
CA LYS A 98 -7.43 -13.22 2.14
C LYS A 98 -6.34 -12.18 1.88
N SER A 99 -6.36 -11.50 0.74
CA SER A 99 -5.39 -10.45 0.40
C SER A 99 -5.41 -9.31 1.44
N ILE A 100 -6.60 -8.82 1.78
CA ILE A 100 -6.78 -7.76 2.79
C ILE A 100 -6.27 -8.21 4.16
N ASN A 101 -6.65 -9.42 4.61
CA ASN A 101 -6.20 -9.94 5.90
C ASN A 101 -4.68 -10.17 5.95
N GLN A 102 -4.09 -10.65 4.85
CA GLN A 102 -2.65 -10.85 4.74
C GLN A 102 -1.89 -9.54 4.82
N PHE A 103 -2.42 -8.46 4.23
CA PHE A 103 -1.79 -7.14 4.30
C PHE A 103 -1.68 -6.58 5.72
N TYR A 104 -2.60 -6.95 6.61
CA TYR A 104 -2.60 -6.51 8.02
C TYR A 104 -2.18 -7.60 9.01
N SER A 105 -1.58 -8.70 8.52
CA SER A 105 -1.20 -9.83 9.38
C SER A 105 -0.09 -9.47 10.37
N ARG A 106 0.85 -8.61 9.93
CA ARG A 106 1.93 -8.06 10.76
C ARG A 106 2.02 -6.54 10.63
N TYR A 107 1.78 -5.97 9.46
CA TYR A 107 1.72 -4.53 9.29
C TYR A 107 0.51 -3.94 10.02
N HIS A 108 0.71 -2.82 10.72
CA HIS A 108 -0.38 -2.08 11.38
C HIS A 108 -0.61 -0.74 10.67
N SER A 109 0.40 0.14 10.65
CA SER A 109 0.29 1.47 10.04
C SER A 109 1.66 2.06 9.73
N ILE A 110 1.68 3.15 8.98
CA ILE A 110 2.88 3.98 8.79
C ILE A 110 2.71 5.40 9.33
N ARG A 111 3.83 6.05 9.62
CA ARG A 111 3.90 7.48 9.93
C ARG A 111 5.25 8.04 9.51
N TYR A 112 5.29 9.26 8.99
CA TYR A 112 6.54 9.96 8.72
C TYR A 112 6.93 10.83 9.93
N ILE A 113 8.12 10.60 10.48
CA ILE A 113 8.68 11.36 11.61
C ILE A 113 10.09 11.82 11.24
N ASN A 114 10.34 13.12 11.25
CA ASN A 114 11.66 13.70 10.91
C ASN A 114 12.25 13.17 9.59
N LYS A 115 11.40 13.04 8.55
CA LYS A 115 11.72 12.45 7.22
C LYS A 115 12.06 10.95 7.22
N LYS A 116 11.88 10.26 8.34
CA LYS A 116 11.99 8.80 8.41
C LYS A 116 10.61 8.18 8.32
N LEU A 117 10.50 7.06 7.62
CA LEU A 117 9.29 6.28 7.57
C LEU A 117 9.28 5.32 8.78
N VAL A 118 8.32 5.49 9.67
CA VAL A 118 8.08 4.59 10.79
C VAL A 118 6.94 3.64 10.40
N ILE A 119 7.20 2.33 10.45
CA ILE A 119 6.22 1.28 10.21
C ILE A 119 5.94 0.60 11.54
N ARG A 120 4.70 0.67 12.00
CA ARG A 120 4.22 -0.05 13.20
C ARG A 120 3.79 -1.45 12.81
N LEU A 121 4.06 -2.41 13.70
CA LEU A 121 3.79 -3.83 13.48
C LEU A 121 2.91 -4.39 14.60
N GLN A 122 2.06 -5.35 14.27
CA GLN A 122 1.28 -6.17 15.20
C GLN A 122 2.20 -7.09 16.03
N SER A 123 3.33 -7.51 15.46
CA SER A 123 4.27 -8.44 16.10
C SER A 123 5.71 -8.20 15.63
N PRO A 124 6.72 -8.42 16.49
CA PRO A 124 8.11 -8.08 16.20
C PRO A 124 8.72 -9.00 15.14
N ILE A 125 9.70 -8.48 14.40
CA ILE A 125 10.51 -9.22 13.42
C ILE A 125 11.86 -9.55 14.05
N ASP A 126 12.44 -10.70 13.69
CA ASP A 126 13.74 -11.15 14.18
C ASP A 126 14.92 -10.59 13.36
N ASP A 127 16.14 -10.72 13.89
CA ASP A 127 17.35 -10.21 13.25
C ASP A 127 17.63 -10.83 11.86
N PRO A 128 17.45 -12.14 11.63
CA PRO A 128 17.57 -12.74 10.30
C PRO A 128 16.63 -12.09 9.27
N ALA A 129 15.34 -11.96 9.59
CA ALA A 129 14.38 -11.34 8.68
C ALA A 129 14.71 -9.86 8.45
N LEU A 130 15.09 -9.11 9.50
CA LEU A 130 15.51 -7.71 9.35
C LEU A 130 16.71 -7.54 8.40
N LYS A 131 17.69 -8.45 8.45
CA LYS A 131 18.83 -8.44 7.52
C LYS A 131 18.40 -8.69 6.09
N GLU A 132 17.49 -9.65 5.88
CA GLU A 132 16.94 -9.94 4.55
C GLU A 132 16.17 -8.75 3.98
N LEU A 133 15.34 -8.09 4.80
CA LEU A 133 14.64 -6.87 4.41
C LEU A 133 15.63 -5.76 4.00
N ASN A 134 16.69 -5.53 4.77
CA ASN A 134 17.72 -4.55 4.41
C ASN A 134 18.42 -4.89 3.08
N HIS A 135 18.70 -6.17 2.83
CA HIS A 135 19.35 -6.61 1.61
C HIS A 135 18.42 -6.44 0.40
N LYS A 136 17.18 -6.93 0.51
CA LYS A 136 16.19 -6.96 -0.59
C LYS A 136 15.69 -5.58 -1.00
N PHE A 137 15.59 -4.65 -0.05
CA PHE A 137 15.01 -3.33 -0.26
C PHE A 137 16.03 -2.20 -0.18
N ALA A 138 17.32 -2.49 -0.40
CA ALA A 138 18.38 -1.47 -0.37
C ALA A 138 18.21 -0.38 -1.44
N ASP A 139 17.56 -0.69 -2.56
CA ASP A 139 17.31 0.20 -3.70
C ASP A 139 16.33 1.34 -3.38
N ILE A 140 15.42 1.13 -2.42
CA ILE A 140 14.46 2.15 -1.99
C ILE A 140 14.92 2.99 -0.79
N LEU A 141 16.14 2.77 -0.30
CA LEU A 141 16.69 3.54 0.81
C LEU A 141 17.47 4.75 0.30
N HIS A 142 17.59 5.77 1.13
CA HIS A 142 18.60 6.80 0.91
C HIS A 142 20.01 6.18 0.86
N PRO A 143 20.98 6.76 0.13
CA PRO A 143 22.35 6.29 0.14
C PRO A 143 22.92 6.19 1.58
N GLY A 144 23.29 4.97 2.00
CA GLY A 144 23.73 4.68 3.37
C GLY A 144 22.62 4.56 4.41
N GLY A 145 21.35 4.64 4.00
CA GLY A 145 20.18 4.39 4.82
C GLY A 145 19.98 2.91 5.13
N LYS A 146 19.12 2.63 6.10
CA LYS A 146 18.82 1.26 6.56
C LYS A 146 17.38 1.09 7.01
N ILE A 147 17.00 -0.16 7.22
CA ILE A 147 15.82 -0.57 7.97
C ILE A 147 16.27 -1.04 9.35
N CYS A 148 15.73 -0.47 10.43
CA CYS A 148 16.09 -0.89 11.79
C CYS A 148 14.90 -0.91 12.73
N ILE A 149 14.92 -1.83 13.69
CA ILE A 149 13.99 -1.83 14.82
C ILE A 149 14.28 -0.61 15.70
N SER A 150 13.22 0.05 16.17
CA SER A 150 13.34 1.22 17.05
C SER A 150 12.36 1.16 18.24
N ALA A 151 12.70 1.90 19.29
CA ALA A 151 11.73 2.33 20.30
C ALA A 151 10.77 3.40 19.72
N PRO A 152 9.63 3.69 20.37
CA PRO A 152 8.77 4.81 19.98
C PRO A 152 9.54 6.14 19.96
N PHE A 153 9.23 6.98 18.98
CA PHE A 153 9.60 8.38 18.98
C PHE A 153 8.70 9.19 19.93
N ASN A 154 9.22 10.31 20.44
CA ASN A 154 8.44 11.21 21.31
C ASN A 154 7.25 11.82 20.57
N GLU A 155 7.39 12.02 19.26
CA GLU A 155 6.36 12.54 18.36
C GLU A 155 5.16 11.58 18.21
N GLU A 156 5.27 10.33 18.68
CA GLU A 156 4.17 9.34 18.70
C GLU A 156 3.35 9.38 20.00
N ALA A 157 3.67 10.29 20.94
CA ALA A 157 2.99 10.35 22.24
C ALA A 157 1.50 10.76 22.15
N ASP A 158 1.05 11.23 20.99
CA ASP A 158 -0.34 11.53 20.66
C ASP A 158 -1.19 10.28 20.34
N GLU A 159 -0.58 9.11 20.19
CA GLU A 159 -1.24 7.82 19.90
C GLU A 159 -0.94 6.76 20.99
N PRO A 160 -1.30 7.00 22.27
CA PRO A 160 -0.92 6.15 23.39
C PRO A 160 -1.45 4.72 23.30
N GLU A 161 -2.59 4.51 22.65
CA GLU A 161 -3.23 3.20 22.44
C GLU A 161 -2.37 2.23 21.65
N ILE A 162 -1.52 2.73 20.74
CA ILE A 162 -0.65 1.93 19.87
C ILE A 162 0.83 2.13 20.16
N ALA A 163 1.18 2.84 21.25
CA ALA A 163 2.56 3.08 21.65
C ALA A 163 3.33 1.79 21.97
N HIS A 164 2.63 0.72 22.35
CA HIS A 164 3.20 -0.58 22.69
C HIS A 164 3.64 -1.42 21.47
N LEU A 165 3.15 -1.09 20.27
CA LEU A 165 3.43 -1.87 19.06
C LEU A 165 4.92 -1.80 18.66
N PRO A 166 5.54 -2.93 18.25
CA PRO A 166 6.86 -2.92 17.63
C PRO A 166 6.91 -2.01 16.39
N ARG A 167 8.10 -1.50 16.05
CA ARG A 167 8.25 -0.63 14.87
C ARG A 167 9.59 -0.78 14.17
N LEU A 168 9.53 -0.65 12.85
CA LEU A 168 10.66 -0.47 11.97
C LEU A 168 10.78 1.00 11.59
N VAL A 169 12.01 1.47 11.48
CA VAL A 169 12.35 2.75 10.89
C VAL A 169 13.06 2.47 9.58
N VAL A 170 12.50 2.99 8.51
CA VAL A 170 12.96 2.84 7.14
C VAL A 170 13.45 4.21 6.67
N ASP A 171 14.72 4.31 6.28
CA ASP A 171 15.27 5.51 5.64
C ASP A 171 14.84 5.57 4.16
N PHE A 172 13.53 5.52 3.90
CA PHE A 172 12.90 5.44 2.58
C PHE A 172 13.14 6.71 1.76
N ASN A 173 13.51 6.54 0.48
CA ASN A 173 13.89 7.65 -0.40
C ASN A 173 12.71 8.38 -1.06
N LEU A 174 11.46 7.97 -0.81
CA LEU A 174 10.22 8.54 -1.36
C LEU A 174 10.05 8.44 -2.87
N GLN A 175 10.75 7.51 -3.54
CA GLN A 175 10.71 7.39 -5.00
C GLN A 175 9.87 6.22 -5.50
N ASP A 176 9.83 5.10 -4.77
CA ASP A 176 9.24 3.87 -5.28
C ASP A 176 8.22 3.26 -4.31
N PHE A 177 6.96 3.67 -4.48
CA PHE A 177 5.87 3.23 -3.63
C PHE A 177 5.42 1.79 -3.96
N GLY A 178 5.68 1.29 -5.17
CA GLY A 178 5.46 -0.11 -5.53
C GLY A 178 6.41 -1.06 -4.79
N SER A 179 7.69 -0.69 -4.68
CA SER A 179 8.65 -1.39 -3.84
C SER A 179 8.34 -1.23 -2.35
N LEU A 180 7.88 -0.07 -1.89
CA LEU A 180 7.41 0.09 -0.50
C LEU A 180 6.22 -0.84 -0.20
N ARG A 181 5.26 -0.95 -1.13
CA ARG A 181 4.15 -1.90 -1.02
C ARG A 181 4.66 -3.35 -0.94
N THR A 182 5.68 -3.69 -1.73
CA THR A 182 6.33 -5.01 -1.68
C THR A 182 7.07 -5.23 -0.35
N LEU A 183 7.70 -4.21 0.23
CA LEU A 183 8.30 -4.28 1.57
C LEU A 183 7.25 -4.64 2.63
N ILE A 184 6.05 -4.06 2.53
CA ILE A 184 4.94 -4.40 3.44
C ILE A 184 4.50 -5.87 3.26
N ASP A 185 4.43 -6.37 2.02
CA ASP A 185 4.14 -7.80 1.79
C ASP A 185 5.18 -8.71 2.46
N GLU A 186 6.46 -8.40 2.31
CA GLU A 186 7.53 -9.21 2.91
C GLU A 186 7.53 -9.13 4.43
N ILE A 187 7.25 -7.96 5.00
CA ILE A 187 7.02 -7.81 6.45
C ILE A 187 5.93 -8.78 6.91
N ASN A 188 4.81 -8.87 6.18
CA ASN A 188 3.69 -9.76 6.52
C ASN A 188 3.99 -11.26 6.36
N LEU A 189 5.10 -11.62 5.71
CA LEU A 189 5.58 -12.99 5.54
C LEU A 189 6.67 -13.38 6.55
N CYS A 190 7.28 -12.40 7.22
CA CYS A 190 8.21 -12.61 8.33
C CYS A 190 7.50 -13.18 9.57
#